data_AF-M5C158-F1
#
_entry.id   AF-M5C158-F1
#
_cell.length_a   1.000
_cell.length_b   1.000
_cell.length_c   1.000
_cell.angle_alpha   90.00
_cell.angle_beta   90.00
_cell.angle_gamma   90.00
#
_symmetry.space_group_name_H-M   'P 1'
#
loop_
_entity.id
_entity.type
_entity.pdbx_description
1 polymer ?
#
loop_
_entity_poly.entity_id
_entity_poly.type
_entity_poly.pdbx_seq_one_letter_code
_entity_poly.pdbx_strand_id
1 'polypeptide(L)' 'MSDHACSHLVEAMNKKGWDYNKVATELSIPEERIKDIFTGKEKATPVEFNAILGALKITDDPPHDPSHSTTKS' A
#
# COMPACT_ATOMS: atom_id res chain seq x y z
N MET A 1 11.78 9.68 14.04
CA MET A 1 12.15 8.98 12.79
C MET A 1 11.04 7.97 12.57
N SER A 2 9.95 8.44 11.98
CA SER A 2 8.66 7.73 11.93
C SER A 2 8.37 7.44 10.47
N ASP A 3 9.25 6.67 9.83
CA ASP A 3 9.29 6.59 8.38
C ASP A 3 9.63 5.17 8.01
N HIS A 4 8.64 4.27 7.93
CA HIS A 4 8.76 3.08 7.07
C HIS A 4 7.43 2.35 6.89
N ALA A 5 6.29 3.05 6.95
CA ALA A 5 5.09 2.52 6.32
C ALA A 5 5.06 3.04 4.89
N CYS A 6 5.38 2.15 3.95
CA CYS A 6 4.96 2.25 2.55
C CYS A 6 5.64 3.32 1.67
N SER A 7 6.92 3.62 1.88
CA SER A 7 7.75 4.29 0.86
C SER A 7 7.61 3.60 -0.52
N HIS A 8 7.47 2.28 -0.52
CA HIS A 8 7.18 1.47 -1.72
C HIS A 8 5.82 1.78 -2.37
N LEU A 9 4.75 1.98 -1.59
CA LEU A 9 3.43 2.34 -2.15
C LEU A 9 3.44 3.77 -2.68
N VAL A 10 4.06 4.69 -1.94
CA VAL A 10 4.26 6.09 -2.37
C VAL A 10 5.06 6.12 -3.67
N GLU A 11 6.14 5.34 -3.76
CA GLU A 11 6.97 5.27 -4.98
C GLU A 11 6.20 4.67 -6.15
N ALA A 12 5.45 3.58 -5.96
CA ALA A 12 4.62 3.00 -7.00
C ALA A 12 3.50 3.96 -7.47
N MET A 13 2.88 4.68 -6.52
CA MET A 13 1.88 5.72 -6.80
C MET A 13 2.51 6.86 -7.63
N ASN A 14 3.69 7.35 -7.23
CA ASN A 14 4.43 8.36 -7.97
C ASN A 14 4.88 7.88 -9.36
N LYS A 15 5.32 6.62 -9.50
CA LYS A 15 5.67 6.01 -10.81
C LYS A 15 4.49 6.00 -11.76
N LYS A 16 3.27 5.83 -11.25
CA LYS A 16 2.03 5.96 -12.02
C LYS A 16 1.57 7.40 -12.27
N GLY A 17 2.15 8.38 -11.57
CA GLY A 17 1.65 9.75 -11.56
C GLY A 17 0.28 9.88 -10.90
N TRP A 18 -0.01 9.02 -9.92
CA TRP A 18 -1.25 9.08 -9.14
C TRP A 18 -1.04 9.85 -7.85
N ASP A 19 -2.14 10.37 -7.32
CA ASP A 19 -2.24 11.03 -6.03
C ASP A 19 -3.18 10.24 -5.11
N TYR A 20 -3.20 10.58 -3.82
CA TYR A 20 -4.02 9.88 -2.82
C TYR A 20 -5.50 9.91 -3.17
N ASN A 21 -5.98 11.00 -3.77
CA ASN A 21 -7.37 11.15 -4.19
C ASN A 21 -7.72 10.19 -5.33
N LYS A 22 -6.78 10.00 -6.27
CA LYS A 22 -6.93 9.02 -7.35
C LYS A 22 -7.04 7.59 -6.83
N VAL A 23 -6.17 7.20 -5.88
CA VAL A 23 -6.22 5.88 -5.25
C VAL A 23 -7.51 5.69 -4.44
N ALA A 24 -7.90 6.71 -3.67
CA ALA A 24 -9.15 6.75 -2.91
C ALA A 24 -10.37 6.53 -3.81
N THR A 25 -10.41 7.23 -4.95
CA THR A 25 -11.50 7.11 -5.94
C THR A 25 -11.54 5.72 -6.57
N GLU A 26 -10.38 5.18 -6.95
CA GLU A 26 -10.29 3.84 -7.57
C GLU A 26 -10.76 2.73 -6.63
N LEU A 27 -10.44 2.86 -5.34
CA LEU A 27 -10.77 1.87 -4.32
C LEU A 27 -12.11 2.13 -3.64
N SER A 28 -12.75 3.26 -3.94
CA SER A 28 -13.92 3.77 -3.22
C SER A 28 -13.68 3.87 -1.69
N ILE A 29 -12.46 4.24 -1.31
CA ILE A 29 -12.02 4.45 0.08
C ILE A 29 -11.85 5.95 0.30
N PRO A 30 -12.17 6.51 1.48
CA PRO A 30 -11.92 7.92 1.77
C PRO A 30 -10.43 8.29 1.69
N GLU A 31 -10.13 9.47 1.14
CA GLU A 31 -8.75 9.96 0.99
C GLU A 31 -8.00 10.04 2.32
N GLU A 32 -8.67 10.43 3.40
CA GLU A 32 -8.08 10.46 4.74
C GLU A 32 -7.60 9.09 5.19
N ARG A 33 -8.36 8.02 4.90
CA ARG A 33 -7.97 6.64 5.21
C ARG A 33 -6.78 6.20 4.35
N ILE A 34 -6.73 6.56 3.07
CA ILE A 34 -5.56 6.30 2.21
C ILE A 34 -4.33 7.04 2.75
N LYS A 35 -4.45 8.32 3.11
CA LYS A 35 -3.37 9.08 3.74
C LYS A 35 -2.91 8.42 5.04
N ASP A 36 -3.82 8.02 5.91
CA ASP A 36 -3.47 7.37 7.17
C ASP A 36 -2.75 6.03 6.95
N ILE A 37 -3.13 5.27 5.91
CA ILE A 37 -2.43 4.05 5.49
C ILE A 37 -1.03 4.35 4.95
N PHE A 38 -0.92 5.33 4.05
CA PHE A 38 0.35 5.68 3.40
C PHE A 38 1.32 6.38 4.35
N THR A 39 0.83 7.07 5.37
CA THR A 39 1.64 7.69 6.43
C THR A 39 1.94 6.74 7.60
N GLY A 40 1.34 5.54 7.61
CA GLY A 40 1.50 4.57 8.68
C GLY A 40 0.78 4.93 9.98
N LYS A 41 -0.12 5.92 9.94
CA LYS A 41 -0.99 6.29 11.07
C LYS A 41 -1.99 5.17 11.37
N GLU A 42 -2.52 4.51 10.34
CA GLU A 42 -3.37 3.33 10.48
C GLU A 42 -2.86 2.17 9.63
N LYS A 43 -3.06 0.93 10.13
CA LYS A 43 -2.78 -0.26 9.35
C LYS A 43 -3.92 -0.51 8.36
N ALA A 44 -3.58 -0.63 7.08
CA ALA A 44 -4.50 -1.14 6.08
C ALA A 44 -4.94 -2.55 6.47
N THR A 45 -6.22 -2.84 6.28
CA THR A 45 -6.71 -4.21 6.31
C THR A 45 -6.12 -5.00 5.13
N PRO A 46 -6.08 -6.34 5.20
CA PRO A 46 -5.62 -7.16 4.08
C PRO A 46 -6.37 -6.88 2.77
N VAL A 47 -7.67 -6.55 2.87
CA VAL A 47 -8.52 -6.21 1.72
C VAL A 47 -8.06 -4.89 1.11
N GLU A 48 -7.92 -3.83 1.92
CA GLU A 48 -7.46 -2.52 1.45
C GLU A 48 -6.04 -2.61 0.87
N PHE A 49 -5.15 -3.33 1.55
CA PHE A 49 -3.77 -3.49 1.11
C PHE A 49 -3.70 -4.19 -0.26
N ASN A 50 -4.38 -5.33 -0.41
CA ASN A 50 -4.44 -6.03 -1.70
C ASN A 50 -5.08 -5.19 -2.80
N ALA A 51 -6.10 -4.39 -2.46
CA ALA A 51 -6.74 -3.49 -3.41
C ALA A 51 -5.78 -2.37 -3.85
N ILE A 52 -5.04 -1.75 -2.93
CA ILE A 52 -4.00 -0.75 -3.24
C ILE A 52 -2.90 -1.35 -4.12
N LEU A 53 -2.41 -2.56 -3.80
CA LEU A 53 -1.41 -3.25 -4.61
C LEU A 53 -1.93 -3.50 -6.03
N GLY A 54 -3.15 -4.02 -6.17
CA GLY A 54 -3.78 -4.27 -7.46
C GLY A 54 -4.02 -2.97 -8.26
N ALA A 55 -4.54 -1.94 -7.62
CA ALA A 55 -4.79 -0.63 -8.23
C ALA A 55 -3.49 0.03 -8.69
N LEU A 56 -2.43 -0.04 -7.89
CA LEU A 56 -1.11 0.47 -8.26
C LEU A 56 -0.37 -0.44 -9.25
N LYS A 57 -0.96 -1.59 -9.62
CA LYS A 57 -0.29 -2.65 -10.39
C LYS A 57 1.11 -2.92 -9.84
N ILE A 58 1.21 -2.97 -8.51
CA ILE A 58 2.36 -3.55 -7.82
C ILE A 58 2.18 -5.06 -7.97
N THR A 59 2.41 -5.50 -9.20
CA THR A 59 2.48 -6.89 -9.66
C THR A 59 3.92 -7.30 -9.90
N ASP A 60 4.88 -6.53 -9.37
CA ASP A 60 6.11 -7.17 -8.94
C ASP A 60 5.61 -8.26 -8.00
N ASP A 61 5.69 -9.51 -8.46
CA ASP A 61 5.82 -10.67 -7.59
C ASP A 61 6.50 -10.15 -6.33
N PRO A 62 5.88 -10.26 -5.13
CA PRO A 62 6.64 -9.95 -3.92
C PRO A 62 7.97 -10.64 -4.16
N PRO A 63 9.13 -9.94 -4.13
CA PRO A 63 10.40 -10.63 -4.28
C PRO A 63 10.25 -11.80 -3.36
N HIS A 64 10.36 -13.01 -3.92
CA HIS A 64 10.19 -14.27 -3.22
C HIS A 64 11.31 -14.28 -2.18
N ASP A 65 11.12 -13.49 -1.14
CA ASP A 65 11.99 -13.23 -0.05
C ASP A 65 11.33 -14.04 1.04
N PRO A 66 11.86 -15.24 1.33
CA PRO A 66 11.31 -16.14 2.33
C PRO A 66 11.28 -15.53 3.75
N SER A 67 11.63 -14.26 3.90
CA SER A 67 11.55 -13.45 5.12
C SER A 67 10.13 -13.16 5.60
N HIS A 68 9.09 -13.31 4.76
CA HIS A 68 7.70 -13.42 5.22
C HIS A 68 7.31 -14.88 5.52
N SER A 69 8.22 -15.61 6.18
CA SER A 69 7.82 -16.82 6.88
C SER A 69 6.86 -16.42 7.99
N THR A 70 5.58 -16.67 7.77
CA THR A 70 4.68 -16.99 8.87
C THR A 70 5.29 -18.20 9.58
N THR A 71 6.11 -17.96 10.60
CA THR A 71 6.52 -18.99 11.55
C THR A 71 5.25 -19.43 12.29
N LYS A 72 4.53 -20.39 11.69
CA LYS A 72 3.82 -21.39 12.47
C LYS A 72 4.88 -22.40 12.91
N SER A 73 5.28 -22.31 14.17
CA SER A 73 5.85 -23.41 14.95
C SER A 73 5.32 -23.27 16.37
#